data_AF-A0A1H2U1M1-F1
#
_entry.id   AF-A0A1H2U1M1-F1
#
_cell.length_a   1.000
_cell.length_b   1.000
_cell.length_c   1.000
_cell.angle_alpha   90.00
_cell.angle_beta   90.00
_cell.angle_gamma   90.00
#
_symmetry.space_group_name_H-M   'P 1'
#
loop_
_entity.id
_entity.type
_entity.pdbx_description
1 polymer ?
#
loop_
_entity_poly.entity_id
_entity_poly.type
_entity_poly.pdbx_seq_one_letter_code
_entity_poly.pdbx_strand_id
1 'polypeptide(L)' 'MDNFIQEVREQELIKEFDARLWGSLVDFITVYSKDDIRVTFKDGTEIRA' A
#
# COMPACT_ATOMS: atom_id res chain seq x y z
N MET A 1 14.07 21.45 -0.96
CA MET A 1 12.87 20.73 -1.43
C MET A 1 13.20 19.97 -2.72
N ASP A 2 14.04 20.55 -3.57
CA ASP A 2 14.53 19.97 -4.83
C ASP A 2 15.29 18.64 -4.66
N ASN A 3 16.13 18.52 -3.63
CA ASN A 3 16.87 17.28 -3.36
C ASN A 3 15.96 16.08 -3.06
N PHE A 4 14.85 16.28 -2.34
CA PHE A 4 13.91 15.19 -2.02
C PHE A 4 13.25 14.63 -3.28
N ILE A 5 12.85 15.52 -4.21
CA ILE A 5 12.26 15.11 -5.48
C ILE A 5 13.28 14.36 -6.35
N GLN A 6 14.55 14.76 -6.31
CA GLN A 6 15.62 14.09 -7.03
C GLN A 6 15.91 12.69 -6.47
N GLU A 7 16.01 12.56 -5.15
CA GLU A 7 16.21 11.27 -4.47
C GLU A 7 15.06 10.28 -4.75
N VAL A 8 13.81 10.75 -4.80
CA VAL A 8 12.65 9.90 -5.15
C VAL A 8 12.70 9.42 -6.60
N ARG A 9 13.24 10.24 -7.53
CA ARG A 9 13.38 9.86 -8.95
C ARG A 9 14.51 8.86 -9.19
N GLU A 10 15.53 8.87 -8.34
CA GLU A 10 16.67 7.95 -8.41
C GLU A 10 16.36 6.57 -7.80
N GLN A 11 15.25 6.44 -7.06
CA GLN A 11 14.78 5.14 -6.59
C GLN A 11 14.22 4.30 -7.74
N GLU A 12 14.58 3.02 -7.78
CA GLU A 12 13.85 2.04 -8.60
C GLU A 12 12.45 1.87 -8.00
N LEU A 13 11.51 2.69 -8.49
CA LEU A 13 10.10 2.52 -8.17
C LEU A 13 9.69 1.09 -8.49
N ILE A 14 8.93 0.48 -7.58
CA ILE A 14 8.33 -0.83 -7.80
C ILE A 14 7.38 -0.70 -9.00
N LYS A 15 7.79 -1.21 -10.16
CA LYS A 15 7.02 -1.12 -11.41
C LYS A 15 5.97 -2.24 -11.53
N GLU A 16 6.13 -3.30 -10.75
CA GLU A 16 5.29 -4.49 -10.79
C GLU A 16 4.72 -4.78 -9.40
N PHE A 17 3.50 -5.30 -9.36
CA PHE A 17 2.89 -5.69 -8.10
C PHE A 17 3.63 -6.88 -7.48
N ASP A 18 4.16 -6.71 -6.27
CA ASP A 18 4.67 -7.80 -5.43
C ASP A 18 3.73 -8.01 -4.24
N ALA A 19 3.14 -9.20 -4.15
CA ALA A 19 2.16 -9.55 -3.12
C ALA A 19 2.74 -9.53 -1.70
N ARG A 20 4.03 -9.83 -1.52
CA ARG A 20 4.70 -9.82 -0.22
C ARG A 20 4.93 -8.39 0.23
N LEU A 21 5.37 -7.51 -0.67
CA LEU A 21 5.52 -6.09 -0.38
C LEU A 21 4.16 -5.46 -0.08
N TRP A 22 3.13 -5.75 -0.89
CA TRP A 22 1.78 -5.26 -0.62
C TRP A 22 1.25 -5.74 0.73
N GLY A 23 1.41 -7.03 1.05
CA GLY A 23 1.04 -7.58 2.35
C GLY A 23 1.80 -6.96 3.52
N SER A 24 3.05 -6.52 3.32
CA SER A 24 3.82 -5.83 4.35
C SER A 24 3.30 -4.43 4.70
N LEU A 25 2.56 -3.80 3.79
CA LEU A 25 1.93 -2.49 3.98
C LEU A 25 0.59 -2.57 4.70
N VAL A 26 -0.07 -3.74 4.66
CA VAL A 26 -1.33 -3.99 5.37
C VAL A 26 -1.08 -4.01 6.88
N ASP A 27 -1.97 -3.36 7.61
CA ASP A 27 -2.04 -3.43 9.08
C ASP A 27 -3.00 -4.56 9.49
N PHE A 28 -4.26 -4.49 9.05
CA PHE A 28 -5.25 -5.54 9.26
C PHE A 28 -6.32 -5.58 8.16
N ILE A 29 -7.04 -6.69 8.11
CA ILE A 29 -8.16 -6.91 7.18
C ILE A 29 -9.41 -7.19 8.00
N THR A 30 -10.50 -6.47 7.70
CA THR A 30 -11.82 -6.72 8.29
C THR A 30 -12.74 -7.30 7.23
N VAL A 31 -13.33 -8.47 7.52
CA VAL A 31 -14.28 -9.13 6.62
C VAL A 31 -15.67 -9.08 7.25
N TYR A 32 -16.57 -8.30 6.66
CA TYR A 32 -17.97 -8.21 7.10
C TYR A 32 -18.85 -9.22 6.36
N SER A 33 -18.61 -9.38 5.06
CA SER A 33 -19.30 -10.36 4.22
C SER A 33 -18.41 -10.76 3.05
N LYS A 34 -18.89 -11.66 2.19
CA LYS A 34 -18.17 -12.06 0.97
C LYS A 34 -17.88 -10.86 0.04
N ASP A 35 -18.77 -9.87 0.06
CA ASP A 35 -18.74 -8.69 -0.82
C ASP A 35 -18.48 -7.38 -0.03
N ASP A 36 -18.01 -7.46 1.23
CA ASP A 36 -17.51 -6.30 2.00
C ASP A 36 -16.24 -6.71 2.74
N ILE A 37 -15.11 -6.49 2.05
CA ILE A 37 -13.78 -6.71 2.57
C ILE A 37 -13.08 -5.35 2.65
N ARG A 38 -12.57 -5.02 3.84
CA ARG A 38 -11.84 -3.78 4.09
C ARG A 38 -10.41 -4.09 4.47
N VAL A 39 -9.49 -3.42 3.79
CA VAL A 39 -8.06 -3.53 4.05
C VAL A 39 -7.59 -2.19 4.58
N THR A 40 -7.04 -2.20 5.79
CA THR A 40 -6.43 -1.03 6.42
C THR A 40 -4.92 -1.14 6.29
N PHE A 41 -4.28 -0.10 5.77
CA PHE A 41 -2.83 0.00 5.65
C PHE A 41 -2.23 0.72 6.85
N LYS A 42 -0.93 0.51 7.08
CA LYS A 42 -0.19 1.09 8.21
C LYS A 42 -0.11 2.62 8.20
N ASP A 43 -0.34 3.25 7.05
CA ASP A 43 -0.42 4.70 6.90
C ASP A 43 -1.81 5.27 7.25
N GLY A 44 -2.78 4.39 7.58
CA GLY A 44 -4.17 4.75 7.88
C GLY A 44 -5.09 4.77 6.66
N THR A 45 -4.59 4.50 5.45
CA THR A 45 -5.41 4.37 4.25
C THR A 45 -6.32 3.15 4.36
N GLU A 46 -7.58 3.27 3.96
CA GLU A 46 -8.54 2.16 3.89
C GLU A 46 -9.02 1.99 2.45
N ILE A 47 -8.99 0.75 1.93
CA ILE A 47 -9.63 0.38 0.67
C ILE A 47 -10.74 -0.63 0.92
N ARG A 48 -11.79 -0.57 0.08
CA ARG A 48 -12.97 -1.43 0.15
C ARG A 48 -13.22 -2.09 -1.20
N ALA A 49 -13.60 -3.35 -1.16
CA ALA A 49 -14.02 -4.14 -2.32
C ALA A 49 -15.42 -4.71 -2.09
#